data_AF-A0A2G6L377-F1
#
_entry.id   AF-A0A2G6L377-F1
#
_cell.length_a   1.000
_cell.length_b   1.000
_cell.length_c   1.000
_cell.angle_alpha   90.00
_cell.angle_beta   90.00
_cell.angle_gamma   90.00
#
_symmetry.space_group_name_H-M   'P 1'
#
loop_
_entity.id
_entity.type
_entity.pdbx_description
1 polymer ?
#
loop_
_entity_poly.entity_id
_entity_poly.type
_entity_poly.pdbx_seq_one_letter_code
_entity_poly.pdbx_strand_id
1 'polypeptide(L)'
;MRMLLAVLFIVISGCATGKELIESDISVNPDLELIFTEYRYSIAEINRCIQVPGLCLKNGTPVFGAVSYPPRTYLQGLKLRYKDTVYNLNTQNMYNADVKGVRTEKGVVEYFYASCYDKKNCIVRGIFSDAGGSYVAEWNIIDGVPIRTMLTSSADIVHKFLEDIKPPVYE
;
A
#
# COMPACT_ATOMS: atom_id res chain seq x y z
N MET A 1 66.23 8.97 2.35
CA MET A 1 65.37 7.89 1.83
C MET A 1 64.30 7.61 2.88
N ARG A 2 63.14 8.28 2.80
CA ARG A 2 62.05 8.15 3.77
C ARG A 2 60.97 7.23 3.19
N MET A 3 60.76 6.11 3.85
CA MET A 3 59.83 5.04 3.51
C MET A 3 58.41 5.49 3.88
N LEU A 4 57.54 5.73 2.90
CA LEU A 4 56.12 6.03 3.14
C LEU A 4 55.36 4.70 3.29
N LEU A 5 54.84 4.47 4.50
CA LEU A 5 53.94 3.38 4.84
C LEU A 5 52.52 3.79 4.37
N ALA A 6 52.02 3.20 3.29
CA ALA A 6 50.66 3.42 2.83
C ALA A 6 49.69 2.55 3.64
N VAL A 7 48.82 3.21 4.41
CA VAL A 7 47.76 2.61 5.23
C VAL A 7 46.70 1.99 4.32
N LEU A 8 46.48 0.69 4.47
CA LEU A 8 45.45 -0.07 3.78
C LEU A 8 44.08 0.24 4.41
N PHE A 9 43.26 1.05 3.73
CA PHE A 9 41.86 1.30 4.11
C PHE A 9 41.01 0.07 3.75
N ILE A 10 40.68 -0.75 4.75
CA ILE A 10 39.68 -1.81 4.61
C ILE A 10 38.31 -1.14 4.67
N VAL A 11 37.66 -0.99 3.51
CA VAL A 11 36.27 -0.58 3.42
C VAL A 11 35.42 -1.78 3.83
N ILE A 12 34.92 -1.75 5.07
CA ILE A 12 33.94 -2.73 5.55
C ILE A 12 32.61 -2.36 4.89
N SER A 13 32.34 -2.96 3.72
CA SER A 13 31.03 -2.91 3.07
C SER A 13 30.05 -3.70 3.93
N GLY A 14 29.48 -3.05 4.95
CA GLY A 14 28.34 -3.58 5.67
C GLY A 14 27.18 -3.69 4.68
N CYS A 15 26.89 -4.90 4.21
CA CYS A 15 25.66 -5.21 3.51
C CYS A 15 24.51 -4.95 4.49
N ALA A 16 24.01 -3.72 4.51
CA ALA A 16 22.69 -3.44 5.06
C ALA A 16 21.71 -4.25 4.20
N THR A 17 21.23 -5.37 4.72
CA THR A 17 20.09 -6.12 4.17
C THR A 17 18.86 -5.25 4.32
N GLY A 18 18.72 -4.27 3.43
CA GLY A 18 17.52 -3.44 3.32
C GLY A 18 16.32 -4.33 3.03
N LYS A 19 15.19 -4.04 3.67
CA LYS A 19 13.93 -4.72 3.38
C LYS A 19 13.61 -4.56 1.88
N GLU A 20 13.20 -5.65 1.23
CA GLU A 20 12.85 -5.64 -0.19
C GLU A 20 11.72 -4.63 -0.44
N LEU A 21 12.03 -3.58 -1.20
CA LEU A 21 11.11 -2.55 -1.65
C LEU A 21 10.39 -3.03 -2.91
N ILE A 22 9.07 -2.93 -2.91
CA ILE A 22 8.22 -3.27 -4.05
C ILE A 22 7.51 -1.99 -4.48
N GLU A 23 7.77 -1.56 -5.71
CA GLU A 23 7.06 -0.45 -6.35
C GLU A 23 6.14 -1.00 -7.46
N SER A 24 4.93 -0.45 -7.50
CA SER A 24 3.91 -0.78 -8.49
C SER A 24 2.99 0.41 -8.73
N ASP A 25 2.35 0.41 -9.88
CA ASP A 25 1.46 1.48 -10.31
C ASP A 25 0.23 0.92 -11.03
N ILE A 26 -0.84 1.73 -11.03
CA ILE A 26 -2.05 1.50 -11.81
C ILE A 26 -2.36 2.81 -12.53
N SER A 27 -2.30 2.78 -13.86
CA SER A 27 -2.86 3.85 -14.69
C SER A 27 -4.37 3.66 -14.79
N VAL A 28 -5.12 4.57 -14.17
CA VAL A 28 -6.60 4.58 -14.20
C VAL A 28 -7.08 5.21 -15.51
N ASN A 29 -6.42 6.29 -15.94
CA ASN A 29 -6.54 6.91 -17.25
C ASN A 29 -5.23 7.69 -17.56
N PRO A 30 -5.10 8.34 -18.75
CA PRO A 30 -3.85 9.01 -19.13
C PRO A 30 -3.37 10.10 -18.16
N ASP A 31 -4.29 10.72 -17.42
CA ASP A 31 -3.99 11.81 -16.48
C ASP A 31 -4.00 11.35 -15.02
N LEU A 32 -4.40 10.10 -14.73
CA LEU A 32 -4.70 9.63 -13.37
C LEU A 32 -4.02 8.28 -13.07
N GLU A 33 -3.19 8.27 -12.04
CA GLU A 33 -2.37 7.12 -11.67
C GLU A 33 -2.34 6.93 -10.15
N LEU A 34 -2.33 5.67 -9.72
CA LEU A 34 -2.06 5.26 -8.35
C LEU A 34 -0.67 4.64 -8.28
N ILE A 35 0.17 5.11 -7.37
CA ILE A 35 1.54 4.60 -7.20
C ILE A 35 1.68 4.06 -5.79
N PHE A 36 2.12 2.81 -5.70
CA PHE A 36 2.22 2.04 -4.48
C PHE A 36 3.68 1.76 -4.15
N THR A 37 4.00 1.90 -2.87
CA THR A 37 5.29 1.52 -2.32
C THR A 37 5.04 0.58 -1.16
N GLU A 38 5.50 -0.66 -1.29
CA GLU A 38 5.37 -1.71 -0.29
C GLU A 38 6.75 -2.20 0.14
N TYR A 39 6.83 -2.78 1.33
CA TYR A 39 8.01 -3.52 1.75
C TYR A 39 7.60 -4.91 2.20
N ARG A 40 8.43 -5.89 1.86
CA ARG A 40 8.24 -7.26 2.34
C ARG A 40 8.54 -7.35 3.84
N TYR A 41 7.70 -8.06 4.56
CA TYR A 41 8.02 -8.46 5.93
C TYR A 41 9.19 -9.45 5.91
N SER A 42 10.14 -9.27 6.82
CA SER A 42 11.20 -10.26 7.05
C SER A 42 10.63 -11.54 7.66
N ILE A 43 11.33 -12.66 7.50
CA ILE A 43 10.96 -13.95 8.12
C ILE A 43 10.81 -13.80 9.64
N ALA A 44 11.69 -13.04 10.29
CA ALA A 44 11.60 -12.78 11.73
C ALA A 44 10.33 -11.99 12.13
N GLU A 45 9.87 -11.06 11.29
CA GLU A 45 8.61 -10.34 11.52
C GLU A 45 7.39 -11.23 11.31
N ILE A 46 7.40 -12.06 10.26
CA ILE A 46 6.35 -13.05 10.00
C ILE A 46 6.26 -14.04 11.15
N ASN A 47 7.39 -14.60 11.60
CA ASN A 47 7.44 -15.54 12.71
C ASN A 47 6.89 -14.93 14.01
N ARG A 48 7.20 -13.66 14.29
CA ARG A 48 6.62 -12.94 15.42
C ARG A 48 5.11 -12.80 15.30
N CYS A 49 4.59 -12.53 14.09
CA CYS A 49 3.15 -12.48 13.91
C CYS A 49 2.47 -13.85 14.11
N ILE A 50 3.08 -14.93 13.62
CA ILE A 50 2.52 -16.29 13.79
C ILE A 50 2.45 -16.69 15.28
N GLN A 51 3.45 -16.30 16.08
CA GLN A 51 3.52 -16.64 17.50
C GLN A 51 2.49 -15.90 18.36
N VAL A 52 1.99 -14.76 17.90
CA VAL A 52 0.95 -13.97 18.59
C VAL A 52 -0.19 -13.70 17.62
N PRO A 53 -1.15 -14.65 17.50
CA PRO A 53 -2.29 -14.51 16.60
C PRO A 53 -2.99 -13.15 16.79
N GLY A 54 -3.18 -12.41 15.70
CA GLY A 54 -3.82 -11.09 15.71
C GLY A 54 -2.91 -9.87 15.95
N LEU A 55 -1.60 -10.06 16.14
CA LEU A 55 -0.63 -8.97 16.40
C LEU A 55 0.52 -8.97 15.37
N CYS A 56 0.19 -8.79 14.10
CA CYS A 56 1.18 -8.41 13.10
C CYS A 56 1.55 -6.94 13.30
N LEU A 57 2.79 -6.67 13.75
CA LEU A 57 3.25 -5.32 14.04
C LEU A 57 4.19 -4.79 12.96
N LYS A 58 3.98 -3.54 12.57
CA LYS A 58 4.96 -2.71 11.84
C LYS A 58 5.46 -1.62 12.79
N ASN A 59 6.74 -1.65 13.12
CA ASN A 59 7.36 -0.71 14.06
C ASN A 59 6.59 -0.59 15.40
N GLY A 60 6.05 -1.71 15.90
CA GLY A 60 5.27 -1.74 17.14
C GLY A 60 3.78 -1.42 16.98
N THR A 61 3.34 -1.00 15.79
CA THR A 61 1.93 -0.68 15.53
C THR A 61 1.22 -1.86 14.85
N PRO A 62 0.05 -2.30 15.33
CA PRO A 62 -0.73 -3.34 14.68
C PRO A 62 -1.17 -2.94 13.28
N VAL A 63 -1.08 -3.88 12.34
CA VAL A 63 -1.76 -3.73 11.06
C VAL A 63 -3.24 -4.10 11.18
N PHE A 64 -4.07 -3.43 10.38
CA PHE A 64 -5.52 -3.51 10.48
C PHE A 64 -6.05 -4.83 9.88
N GLY A 65 -6.76 -5.64 10.67
CA GLY A 65 -7.50 -6.79 10.15
C GLY A 65 -6.67 -8.04 9.86
N ALA A 66 -5.39 -8.09 10.26
CA ALA A 66 -4.57 -9.30 10.16
C ALA A 66 -5.02 -10.33 11.21
N VAL A 67 -5.84 -11.30 10.78
CA VAL A 67 -6.42 -12.34 11.66
C VAL A 67 -5.81 -13.72 11.43
N SER A 68 -5.99 -14.28 10.22
CA SER A 68 -5.80 -15.70 9.97
C SER A 68 -4.47 -16.05 9.32
N TYR A 69 -3.91 -15.14 8.52
CA TYR A 69 -2.60 -15.30 7.89
C TYR A 69 -1.75 -14.07 8.11
N PRO A 70 -0.43 -14.23 8.28
CA PRO A 70 0.47 -13.08 8.37
C PRO A 70 0.53 -12.35 7.01
N PRO A 71 0.54 -11.01 7.00
CA PRO A 71 0.70 -10.22 5.80
C PRO A 71 2.08 -10.45 5.18
N ARG A 72 2.15 -10.37 3.86
CA ARG A 72 3.39 -10.56 3.08
C ARG A 72 4.17 -9.26 2.97
N THR A 73 3.45 -8.17 2.80
CA THR A 73 4.01 -6.83 2.62
C THR A 73 3.29 -5.86 3.54
N TYR A 74 3.92 -4.75 3.88
CA TYR A 74 3.21 -3.60 4.43
C TYR A 74 3.16 -2.48 3.40
N LEU A 75 2.03 -1.78 3.33
CA LEU A 75 1.89 -0.64 2.45
C LEU A 75 2.57 0.57 3.11
N GLN A 76 3.71 0.98 2.57
CA GLN A 76 4.43 2.15 3.06
C GLN A 76 3.84 3.44 2.51
N GLY A 77 3.50 3.46 1.22
CA GLY A 77 3.04 4.66 0.54
C GLY A 77 2.03 4.33 -0.52
N LEU A 78 1.06 5.22 -0.66
CA LEU A 78 0.12 5.27 -1.76
C LEU A 78 0.05 6.73 -2.21
N LYS A 79 0.30 6.97 -3.49
CA LYS A 79 0.20 8.29 -4.09
C LYS A 79 -0.88 8.29 -5.15
N LEU A 80 -1.69 9.33 -5.17
CA LEU A 80 -2.53 9.67 -6.31
C LEU A 80 -1.79 10.74 -7.12
N ARG A 81 -1.54 10.48 -8.41
CA ARG A 81 -1.07 11.48 -9.35
C ARG A 81 -2.23 11.84 -10.28
N TYR A 82 -2.59 13.12 -10.32
CA TYR A 82 -3.54 13.65 -11.29
C TYR A 82 -2.92 14.85 -12.01
N LYS A 83 -2.65 14.69 -13.31
CA LYS A 83 -1.90 15.65 -14.13
C LYS A 83 -0.53 15.95 -13.49
N ASP A 84 -0.32 17.19 -13.09
CA ASP A 84 0.89 17.73 -12.45
C ASP A 84 0.85 17.68 -10.91
N THR A 85 -0.24 17.19 -10.33
CA THR A 85 -0.48 17.20 -8.89
C THR A 85 -0.30 15.80 -8.30
N VAL A 86 0.34 15.71 -7.13
CA VAL A 86 0.58 14.45 -6.42
C VAL A 86 0.11 14.56 -4.98
N TYR A 87 -0.75 13.64 -4.56
CA TYR A 87 -1.24 13.51 -3.20
C TYR A 87 -0.66 12.27 -2.54
N ASN A 88 -0.16 12.41 -1.31
CA ASN A 88 0.20 11.27 -0.47
C ASN A 88 -1.03 10.85 0.33
N LEU A 89 -1.49 9.61 0.14
CA LEU A 89 -2.65 9.06 0.83
C LEU A 89 -2.19 8.37 2.12
N ASN A 90 -2.99 8.49 3.18
CA ASN A 90 -2.68 7.86 4.46
C ASN A 90 -2.82 6.33 4.37
N THR A 91 -1.70 5.62 4.52
CA THR A 91 -1.58 4.15 4.46
C THR A 91 -1.33 3.50 5.82
N GLN A 92 -1.48 4.26 6.91
CA GLN A 92 -1.21 3.77 8.26
C GLN A 92 -2.00 2.49 8.55
N ASN A 93 -1.30 1.46 9.04
CA ASN A 93 -1.80 0.13 9.38
C ASN A 93 -2.26 -0.73 8.18
N MET A 94 -1.88 -0.38 6.95
CA MET A 94 -2.28 -1.12 5.75
C MET A 94 -1.16 -2.04 5.23
N TYR A 95 -1.56 -3.07 4.49
CA TYR A 95 -0.71 -4.16 4.03
C TYR A 95 -1.27 -4.83 2.77
N ASN A 96 -0.42 -5.59 2.06
CA ASN A 96 -0.78 -6.37 0.86
C ASN A 96 -1.66 -5.61 -0.14
N ALA A 97 -1.12 -4.58 -0.77
CA ALA A 97 -1.79 -3.97 -1.92
C ALA A 97 -1.83 -4.93 -3.12
N ASP A 98 -0.79 -5.76 -3.28
CA ASP A 98 -0.70 -6.86 -4.26
C ASP A 98 -1.08 -6.46 -5.70
N VAL A 99 -0.77 -5.21 -6.07
CA VAL A 99 -1.18 -4.58 -7.33
C VAL A 99 -0.82 -5.41 -8.57
N LYS A 100 0.33 -6.10 -8.53
CA LYS A 100 0.81 -6.94 -9.65
C LYS A 100 0.20 -8.35 -9.67
N GLY A 101 -0.26 -8.86 -8.53
CA GLY A 101 -0.95 -10.15 -8.41
C GLY A 101 -2.43 -10.05 -8.80
N VAL A 102 -3.01 -8.86 -8.65
CA VAL A 102 -4.36 -8.51 -9.11
C VAL A 102 -4.34 -8.21 -10.62
N ARG A 103 -4.05 -9.23 -11.44
CA ARG A 103 -4.28 -9.12 -12.88
C ARG A 103 -5.78 -9.15 -13.12
N THR A 104 -6.30 -8.05 -13.63
CA THR A 104 -7.63 -7.89 -14.23
C THR A 104 -7.80 -8.86 -15.39
N GLU A 105 -8.10 -10.12 -15.09
CA GLU A 105 -8.78 -10.96 -16.07
C GLU A 105 -10.10 -10.29 -16.41
N LYS A 106 -10.31 -10.05 -17.71
CA LYS A 106 -11.44 -9.30 -18.25
C LYS A 106 -12.76 -9.85 -17.67
N GLY A 107 -13.30 -9.15 -16.66
CA GLY A 107 -14.60 -9.46 -16.03
C GLY A 107 -14.59 -9.82 -14.53
N VAL A 108 -13.46 -9.78 -13.81
CA VAL A 108 -13.33 -10.46 -12.49
C VAL A 108 -12.95 -9.53 -11.32
N VAL A 109 -13.67 -8.42 -11.11
CA VAL A 109 -13.49 -7.44 -10.00
C VAL A 109 -12.38 -6.38 -10.22
N GLU A 110 -12.78 -5.11 -10.12
CA GLU A 110 -11.90 -3.94 -10.08
C GLU A 110 -11.49 -3.69 -8.61
N TYR A 111 -10.22 -3.91 -8.26
CA TYR A 111 -9.75 -3.78 -6.87
C TYR A 111 -9.39 -2.36 -6.49
N PHE A 112 -9.11 -1.51 -7.46
CA PHE A 112 -8.72 -0.13 -7.23
C PHE A 112 -9.47 0.77 -8.19
N TYR A 113 -10.04 1.84 -7.65
CA TYR A 113 -10.71 2.87 -8.41
C TYR A 113 -10.23 4.24 -7.96
N ALA A 114 -10.09 5.16 -8.92
CA ALA A 114 -9.90 6.56 -8.62
C ALA A 114 -10.66 7.43 -9.62
N SER A 115 -11.11 8.60 -9.16
CA SER A 115 -11.70 9.62 -10.00
C SER A 115 -11.41 11.00 -9.44
N CYS A 116 -11.29 11.99 -10.31
CA CYS A 116 -11.08 13.38 -9.96
C CYS A 116 -12.08 14.24 -10.73
N TYR A 117 -12.90 15.01 -10.02
CA TYR A 117 -13.73 16.05 -10.61
C TYR A 117 -12.85 17.22 -11.09
N ASP A 118 -11.91 17.63 -10.24
CA ASP A 118 -10.89 18.62 -10.55
C ASP A 118 -9.57 18.26 -9.84
N LYS A 119 -8.56 19.15 -9.91
CA LYS A 119 -7.25 18.88 -9.29
C LYS A 119 -7.29 18.75 -7.77
N LYS A 120 -8.29 19.32 -7.10
CA LYS A 120 -8.45 19.42 -5.64
C LYS A 120 -9.51 18.47 -5.09
N ASN A 121 -10.34 17.89 -5.95
CA ASN A 121 -11.48 17.08 -5.57
C ASN A 121 -11.41 15.71 -6.25
N CYS A 122 -10.95 14.71 -5.49
CA CYS A 122 -10.75 13.35 -5.98
C CYS A 122 -11.22 12.31 -4.95
N ILE A 123 -11.52 11.12 -5.42
CA ILE A 123 -11.85 9.95 -4.62
C ILE A 123 -10.98 8.77 -5.05
N VAL A 124 -10.51 8.00 -4.08
CA VAL A 124 -9.75 6.76 -4.29
C VAL A 124 -10.36 5.68 -3.41
N ARG A 125 -10.57 4.50 -3.99
CA ARG A 125 -11.06 3.31 -3.29
C ARG A 125 -10.17 2.12 -3.62
N GLY A 126 -9.90 1.29 -2.62
CA GLY A 126 -9.08 0.11 -2.78
C GLY A 126 -9.61 -1.07 -1.96
N ILE A 127 -9.52 -2.25 -2.55
CA ILE A 127 -9.76 -3.56 -1.94
C ILE A 127 -8.40 -4.22 -1.75
N PHE A 128 -8.12 -4.65 -0.51
CA PHE A 128 -6.85 -5.23 -0.09
C PHE A 128 -7.10 -6.62 0.49
N SER A 129 -6.15 -7.55 0.34
CA SER A 129 -6.34 -8.95 0.79
C SER A 129 -5.03 -9.68 1.11
N ASP A 130 -5.09 -10.70 1.97
CA ASP A 130 -3.96 -11.58 2.30
C ASP A 130 -4.27 -13.08 2.31
N ALA A 131 -5.35 -13.51 1.63
CA ALA A 131 -5.88 -14.87 1.70
C ALA A 131 -6.46 -15.28 3.08
N GLY A 132 -6.44 -14.40 4.09
CA GLY A 132 -7.06 -14.59 5.41
C GLY A 132 -8.25 -13.68 5.69
N GLY A 133 -8.39 -12.64 4.88
CA GLY A 133 -9.51 -11.72 4.87
C GLY A 133 -9.29 -10.66 3.79
N SER A 134 -10.34 -9.90 3.51
CA SER A 134 -10.26 -8.71 2.68
C SER A 134 -10.72 -7.51 3.48
N TYR A 135 -10.13 -6.36 3.21
CA TYR A 135 -10.53 -5.09 3.79
C TYR A 135 -10.51 -4.01 2.71
N VAL A 136 -11.21 -2.92 2.97
CA VAL A 136 -11.30 -1.81 2.03
C VAL A 136 -10.87 -0.52 2.69
N ALA A 137 -10.40 0.40 1.85
CA ALA A 137 -10.13 1.77 2.24
C ALA A 137 -10.67 2.76 1.21
N GLU A 138 -11.06 3.93 1.69
CA GLU A 138 -11.49 5.06 0.89
C GLU A 138 -10.71 6.30 1.32
N TRP A 139 -10.29 7.09 0.34
CA TRP A 139 -9.71 8.39 0.53
C TRP A 139 -10.47 9.41 -0.30
N ASN A 140 -10.75 10.56 0.30
CA ASN A 140 -11.24 11.73 -0.39
C ASN A 140 -10.17 12.82 -0.32
N ILE A 141 -9.92 13.46 -1.45
CA ILE A 141 -9.18 14.71 -1.53
C ILE A 141 -10.26 15.78 -1.66
N ILE A 142 -10.36 16.64 -0.65
CA ILE A 142 -11.36 17.72 -0.59
C ILE A 142 -10.59 19.02 -0.45
N ASP A 143 -10.78 19.95 -1.38
CA ASP A 143 -10.04 21.21 -1.45
C ASP A 143 -8.51 21.02 -1.44
N GLY A 144 -8.03 19.92 -2.01
CA GLY A 144 -6.61 19.56 -2.08
C GLY A 144 -6.06 18.89 -0.81
N VAL A 145 -6.90 18.57 0.17
CA VAL A 145 -6.50 17.90 1.41
C VAL A 145 -6.87 16.41 1.35
N PRO A 146 -5.89 15.49 1.33
CA PRO A 146 -6.16 14.06 1.31
C PRO A 146 -6.54 13.53 2.71
N ILE A 147 -7.70 12.91 2.81
CA ILE A 147 -8.27 12.35 4.05
C ILE A 147 -8.67 10.90 3.79
N ARG A 148 -8.23 9.97 4.65
CA ARG A 148 -8.76 8.60 4.64
C ARG A 148 -10.10 8.60 5.37
N THR A 149 -11.20 8.41 4.65
CA THR A 149 -12.56 8.40 5.20
C THR A 149 -12.97 7.01 5.66
N MET A 150 -12.34 5.95 5.14
CA MET A 150 -12.69 4.58 5.47
C MET A 150 -11.47 3.67 5.58
N LEU A 151 -11.49 2.79 6.58
CA LEU A 151 -10.66 1.59 6.69
C LEU A 151 -11.48 0.55 7.45
N THR A 152 -11.95 -0.50 6.76
CA THR A 152 -12.88 -1.46 7.36
C THR A 152 -12.74 -2.86 6.76
N SER A 153 -12.97 -3.87 7.59
CA SER A 153 -13.09 -5.28 7.21
C SER A 153 -14.53 -5.79 7.36
N SER A 154 -15.52 -4.89 7.46
CA SER A 154 -16.93 -5.27 7.47
C SER A 154 -17.29 -5.99 6.18
N ALA A 155 -17.81 -7.22 6.30
CA ALA A 155 -18.14 -8.06 5.16
C ALA A 155 -19.12 -7.39 4.20
N ASP A 156 -20.13 -6.68 4.70
CA ASP A 156 -21.14 -5.99 3.89
C ASP A 156 -20.51 -4.87 3.03
N ILE A 157 -19.59 -4.10 3.61
CA ILE A 157 -18.91 -3.00 2.91
C ILE A 157 -17.91 -3.57 1.90
N VAL A 158 -17.13 -4.59 2.29
CA VAL A 158 -16.22 -5.29 1.38
C VAL A 158 -16.99 -5.85 0.19
N HIS A 159 -18.12 -6.52 0.44
CA HIS A 159 -18.98 -7.05 -0.61
C HIS A 159 -19.51 -5.94 -1.53
N LYS A 160 -19.96 -4.81 -0.95
CA LYS A 160 -20.40 -3.66 -1.75
C LYS A 160 -19.30 -3.14 -2.68
N PHE A 161 -18.05 -3.07 -2.23
CA PHE A 161 -16.92 -2.66 -3.07
C PHE A 161 -16.57 -3.70 -4.14
N LEU A 162 -16.69 -5.00 -3.84
CA LEU A 162 -16.48 -6.07 -4.81
C LEU A 162 -17.51 -6.03 -5.94
N GLU A 163 -18.78 -5.72 -5.61
CA GLU A 163 -19.86 -5.59 -6.59
C GLU A 163 -19.76 -4.27 -7.37
N ASP A 164 -19.46 -3.17 -6.68
CA ASP A 164 -19.48 -1.82 -7.21
C ASP A 164 -18.54 -0.90 -6.40
N ILE A 165 -17.28 -0.90 -6.81
CA ILE A 165 -16.26 -0.04 -6.19
C ILE A 165 -16.49 1.44 -6.51
N LYS A 166 -17.27 1.77 -7.55
CA LYS A 166 -17.42 3.14 -8.04
C LYS A 166 -18.40 3.92 -7.17
N PRO A 167 -18.00 5.05 -6.58
CA PRO A 167 -18.92 5.94 -5.90
C PRO A 167 -19.87 6.59 -6.91
N PRO A 168 -21.05 7.05 -6.46
CA PRO A 168 -21.82 8.03 -7.23
C PRO A 168 -20.94 9.25 -7.47
N VAL A 169 -20.70 9.58 -8.73
CA VAL A 169 -20.01 10.81 -9.11
C VAL A 169 -21.10 11.80 -9.48
N TYR A 170 -21.20 12.91 -8.73
CA TYR A 170 -22.12 13.99 -9.11
C TYR A 170 -21.48 14.74 -10.28
N GLU A 171 -22.13 14.71 -11.44
CA GLU A 171 -21.77 15.49 -12.62
C GLU A 171 -22.23 16.95 -12.50
#